data_AF-A0ABD5VKT0-F1
#
_entry.id   AF-A0ABD5VKT0-F1
#
_cell.length_a   1.000
_cell.length_b   1.000
_cell.length_c   1.000
_cell.angle_alpha   90.00
_cell.angle_beta   90.00
_cell.angle_gamma   90.00
#
_symmetry.space_group_name_H-M   'P 1'
#
loop_
_entity.id
_entity.type
_entity.pdbx_description
1 polymer ?
#
loop_
_entity_poly.entity_id
_entity_poly.type
_entity_poly.pdbx_seq_one_letter_code
_entity_poly.pdbx_strand_id
1 'polypeptide(L)'
;MSVHQCSDDNPNWKGGACDRFGSNWYRIRERVEERDRVCQVCGDPPSTRALDVHHIVPRSEFDVVEESNAMGNLVLLCRSCHKRVEHGSIPCPSPERTENTENKN
;
A
#
# COMPACT_ATOMS: atom_id res chain seq x y z
N MET A 1 1.10 -26.80 -9.78
CA MET A 1 1.66 -26.10 -8.60
C MET A 1 2.20 -24.78 -9.10
N SER A 2 1.51 -23.67 -8.80
CA SER A 2 1.81 -22.35 -9.36
C SER A 2 3.15 -21.83 -8.84
N VAL A 3 4.16 -21.94 -9.68
CA VAL A 3 5.42 -21.22 -9.52
C VAL A 3 5.11 -19.75 -9.74
N HIS A 4 4.89 -19.00 -8.66
CA HIS A 4 4.77 -17.55 -8.72
C HIS A 4 6.18 -16.99 -8.97
N GLN A 5 6.53 -17.01 -10.25
CA GLN A 5 7.79 -16.56 -10.79
C GLN A 5 7.86 -15.04 -10.70
N CYS A 6 8.71 -14.56 -9.80
CA CYS A 6 9.53 -13.37 -10.02
C CYS A 6 10.63 -13.65 -11.07
N SER A 7 10.38 -14.55 -12.03
CA SER A 7 11.40 -14.96 -12.99
C SER A 7 11.59 -13.92 -14.06
N ASP A 8 12.84 -13.46 -14.08
CA ASP A 8 13.71 -12.93 -15.12
C ASP A 8 13.44 -13.27 -16.61
N ASP A 9 12.35 -13.92 -17.01
CA ASP A 9 12.10 -14.29 -18.43
C ASP A 9 11.12 -13.34 -19.12
N ASN A 10 11.42 -12.04 -19.08
CA ASN A 10 10.81 -11.09 -20.00
C ASN A 10 11.89 -10.08 -20.43
N PRO A 11 12.34 -10.08 -21.69
CA PRO A 11 13.47 -9.24 -22.14
C PRO A 11 13.19 -7.73 -22.09
N ASN A 12 11.95 -7.32 -21.78
CA ASN A 12 11.55 -5.94 -21.56
C ASN A 12 11.30 -5.61 -20.07
N TRP A 13 11.52 -6.55 -19.15
CA TRP A 13 11.39 -6.35 -17.70
C TRP A 13 12.74 -5.89 -17.15
N LYS A 14 12.84 -4.61 -16.81
CA LYS A 14 13.96 -4.08 -16.01
C LYS A 14 13.64 -4.35 -14.54
N GLY A 15 14.24 -5.38 -13.95
CA GLY A 15 14.08 -5.85 -12.56
C GLY A 15 14.08 -4.75 -11.50
N GLY A 16 12.95 -4.05 -11.35
CA GLY A 16 12.89 -2.84 -10.52
C GLY A 16 11.79 -2.87 -9.47
N ALA A 17 10.82 -3.77 -9.53
CA ALA A 17 9.75 -3.82 -8.54
C ALA A 17 10.08 -4.78 -7.38
N CYS A 18 10.72 -5.92 -7.65
CA CYS A 18 11.11 -6.89 -6.62
C CYS A 18 12.24 -6.36 -5.72
N ASP A 19 13.30 -5.77 -6.28
CA ASP A 19 14.40 -5.23 -5.49
C ASP A 19 14.02 -3.97 -4.70
N ARG A 20 13.16 -3.12 -5.26
CA ARG A 20 12.77 -1.87 -4.58
C ARG A 20 11.77 -2.09 -3.45
N PHE A 21 10.95 -3.13 -3.51
CA PHE A 21 9.89 -3.36 -2.55
C PHE A 21 10.07 -4.66 -1.76
N GLY A 22 11.16 -5.40 -1.95
CA GLY A 22 11.39 -6.67 -1.28
C GLY A 22 10.58 -7.82 -1.88
N SER A 23 11.05 -9.04 -1.62
CA SER A 23 10.46 -10.27 -2.16
C SER A 23 9.04 -10.55 -1.66
N ASN A 24 8.64 -9.96 -0.52
CA ASN A 24 7.33 -10.15 0.09
C ASN A 24 6.22 -9.24 -0.49
N TRP A 25 6.57 -8.24 -1.31
CA TRP A 25 5.63 -7.19 -1.76
C TRP A 25 4.36 -7.74 -2.40
N TYR A 26 4.47 -8.68 -3.34
CA TYR A 26 3.30 -9.24 -4.03
C TYR A 26 2.31 -9.90 -3.05
N ARG A 27 2.83 -10.69 -2.09
CA ARG A 27 2.01 -11.38 -1.08
C ARG A 27 1.34 -10.41 -0.12
N ILE A 28 2.05 -9.35 0.27
CA ILE A 28 1.51 -8.35 1.17
C ILE A 28 0.47 -7.48 0.45
N ARG A 29 0.76 -7.07 -0.79
CA ARG A 29 -0.18 -6.31 -1.62
C ARG A 29 -1.52 -7.04 -1.76
N GLU A 30 -1.49 -8.33 -2.10
CA GLU A 30 -2.70 -9.15 -2.21
C GLU A 30 -3.51 -9.15 -0.90
N ARG A 31 -2.82 -9.25 0.25
CA ARG A 31 -3.46 -9.17 1.57
C ARG A 31 -4.05 -7.80 1.88
N VAL A 32 -3.38 -6.72 1.49
CA VAL A 32 -3.90 -5.34 1.66
C VAL A 32 -5.12 -5.13 0.76
N GLU A 33 -5.07 -5.60 -0.49
CA GLU A 33 -6.20 -5.56 -1.43
C GLU A 33 -7.39 -6.36 -0.90
N GLU A 34 -7.17 -7.55 -0.32
CA GLU A 34 -8.22 -8.39 0.27
C GLU A 34 -8.81 -7.81 1.57
N ARG A 35 -7.96 -7.19 2.41
CA ARG A 35 -8.35 -6.54 3.67
C ARG A 35 -9.21 -5.31 3.43
N ASP A 36 -8.71 -4.39 2.60
CA ASP A 36 -9.30 -3.06 2.45
C ASP A 36 -10.43 -3.06 1.42
N ARG A 37 -10.26 -3.77 0.30
CA ARG A 37 -11.19 -3.92 -0.85
C ARG A 37 -11.61 -2.64 -1.55
N VAL A 38 -11.59 -1.50 -0.86
CA VAL A 38 -12.01 -0.16 -1.27
C VAL A 38 -11.00 0.85 -0.73
N CYS A 39 -11.05 2.08 -1.24
CA CYS A 39 -10.22 3.17 -0.73
C CYS A 39 -10.51 3.44 0.74
N GLN A 40 -9.50 3.39 1.62
CA GLN A 40 -9.69 3.62 3.06
C GLN A 40 -9.93 5.09 3.45
N VAL A 41 -9.81 6.02 2.50
CA VAL A 41 -10.16 7.44 2.71
C VAL A 41 -11.61 7.74 2.32
N CYS A 42 -11.99 7.39 1.09
CA CYS A 42 -13.29 7.79 0.53
C CYS A 42 -14.30 6.65 0.41
N GLY A 43 -13.89 5.40 0.63
CA GLY A 43 -14.74 4.21 0.48
C GLY A 43 -15.01 3.80 -0.97
N ASP A 44 -14.42 4.48 -1.96
CA ASP A 44 -14.65 4.15 -3.36
C ASP A 44 -14.10 2.76 -3.70
N PRO A 45 -14.89 1.92 -4.40
CA PRO A 45 -14.40 0.63 -4.88
C PRO A 45 -13.34 0.82 -5.97
N PRO A 46 -12.51 -0.20 -6.22
CA PRO A 46 -11.67 -0.25 -7.41
C PRO A 46 -12.59 -0.14 -8.64
N SER A 47 -12.48 0.98 -9.35
CA SER A 47 -13.29 1.27 -10.53
C SER A 47 -12.51 0.86 -11.78
N THR A 48 -12.59 1.64 -12.86
CA THR A 48 -11.78 1.43 -14.08
C THR A 48 -10.29 1.52 -13.84
N ARG A 49 -9.86 2.05 -12.68
CA ARG A 49 -8.47 2.03 -12.23
C ARG A 49 -8.36 1.25 -10.92
N ALA A 50 -7.32 0.41 -10.84
CA ALA A 50 -6.93 -0.27 -9.62
C ALA A 50 -6.58 0.76 -8.53
N LEU A 51 -6.79 0.35 -7.27
CA LEU A 51 -6.35 1.11 -6.12
C LEU A 51 -4.84 0.90 -5.93
N ASP A 52 -4.18 1.91 -5.39
CA ASP A 52 -2.74 1.93 -5.13
C ASP A 52 -2.50 1.70 -3.63
N VAL A 53 -1.48 0.91 -3.29
CA VAL A 53 -1.05 0.72 -1.90
C VAL A 53 -0.09 1.85 -1.52
N HIS A 54 -0.42 2.55 -0.45
CA HIS A 54 0.35 3.65 0.11
C HIS A 54 1.11 3.22 1.36
N HIS A 55 2.39 3.59 1.46
CA HIS A 55 3.20 3.45 2.67
C HIS A 55 2.97 4.64 3.59
N ILE A 56 2.51 4.40 4.82
CA ILE A 56 2.20 5.43 5.81
C ILE A 56 3.47 6.07 6.33
N VAL A 57 4.40 5.24 6.77
CA VAL A 57 5.77 5.60 7.10
C VAL A 57 6.62 5.33 5.86
N PRO A 58 7.38 6.34 5.36
CA PRO A 58 8.24 6.17 4.20
C PRO A 58 9.22 5.01 4.38
N ARG A 59 9.47 4.28 3.28
CA ARG A 59 10.41 3.15 3.28
C ARG A 59 11.83 3.53 3.72
N SER A 60 12.21 4.80 3.54
CA SER A 60 13.52 5.34 3.94
C SER A 60 13.75 5.34 5.45
N GLU A 61 12.69 5.23 6.26
CA GLU A 61 12.78 5.18 7.72
C GLU A 61 13.05 3.76 8.24
N PHE A 62 13.11 2.76 7.36
CA PHE A 62 13.33 1.36 7.72
C PHE A 62 14.70 0.88 7.21
N ASP A 63 15.45 0.19 8.06
CA ASP A 63 16.69 -0.48 7.68
C ASP A 63 16.44 -1.66 6.74
N VAL A 64 15.29 -2.34 6.90
CA VAL A 64 14.88 -3.49 6.08
C VAL A 64 13.63 -3.15 5.30
N VAL A 65 13.70 -3.27 3.96
CA VAL A 65 12.57 -2.95 3.05
C VAL A 65 11.33 -3.79 3.37
N GLU A 66 11.50 -5.05 3.75
CA GLU A 66 10.41 -5.94 4.11
C GLU A 66 9.64 -5.49 5.37
N GLU A 67 10.29 -4.79 6.31
CA GLU A 67 9.63 -4.23 7.50
C GLU A 67 8.72 -3.06 7.12
N SER A 68 9.13 -2.27 6.14
CA SER A 68 8.28 -1.20 5.59
C SER A 68 6.99 -1.74 4.97
N ASN A 69 6.96 -3.02 4.58
CA ASN A 69 5.77 -3.71 4.07
C ASN A 69 4.93 -4.36 5.18
N ALA A 70 5.02 -3.90 6.42
CA ALA A 70 4.10 -4.33 7.45
C ALA A 70 2.65 -3.97 7.08
N MET A 71 1.70 -4.87 7.34
CA MET A 71 0.26 -4.58 7.10
C MET A 71 -0.22 -3.31 7.81
N GLY A 72 0.36 -3.01 8.98
CA GLY A 72 0.09 -1.78 9.73
C GLY A 72 0.65 -0.50 9.09
N ASN A 73 1.62 -0.63 8.18
CA ASN A 73 2.26 0.47 7.47
C ASN A 73 1.71 0.68 6.06
N LEU A 74 0.73 -0.12 5.63
CA LEU A 74 0.20 -0.12 4.28
C LEU A 74 -1.30 0.13 4.28
N VAL A 75 -1.76 0.96 3.33
CA VAL A 75 -3.17 1.29 3.17
C VAL A 75 -3.58 1.39 1.70
N LEU A 76 -4.76 0.88 1.36
CA LEU A 76 -5.27 0.89 0.00
C LEU A 76 -6.02 2.20 -0.31
N LEU A 77 -5.53 2.96 -1.29
CA LEU A 77 -6.06 4.27 -1.65
C LEU A 77 -6.35 4.40 -3.15
N CYS A 78 -7.37 5.17 -3.51
CA CYS A 78 -7.54 5.57 -4.91
C CYS A 78 -6.49 6.63 -5.27
N ARG A 79 -6.10 6.72 -6.56
CA ARG A 79 -5.10 7.69 -7.04
C ARG A 79 -5.36 9.14 -6.60
N SER A 80 -6.64 9.53 -6.53
CA SER A 80 -7.04 10.86 -6.07
C SER A 80 -6.71 11.08 -4.60
N CYS A 81 -7.04 10.11 -3.73
CA CYS A 81 -6.72 10.18 -2.31
C CYS A 81 -5.22 10.01 -2.06
N HIS A 82 -4.56 9.09 -2.79
CA HIS A 82 -3.11 8.89 -2.71
C HIS A 82 -2.34 10.19 -2.94
N LYS A 83 -2.66 10.93 -4.01
CA LYS A 83 -2.04 12.24 -4.26
C LYS A 83 -2.33 13.25 -3.15
N ARG A 84 -3.56 13.29 -2.64
CA ARG A 84 -3.92 14.23 -1.57
C ARG A 84 -3.15 13.92 -0.28
N VAL A 85 -2.94 12.64 0.05
CA VAL A 85 -2.10 12.23 1.18
C VAL A 85 -0.64 12.63 0.94
N GLU A 86 -0.09 12.32 -0.25
CA GLU A 86 1.29 12.66 -0.63
C GLU A 86 1.57 14.17 -0.56
N HIS A 87 0.61 15.00 -0.96
CA HIS A 87 0.69 16.45 -0.88
C HIS A 87 0.34 17.03 0.52
N GLY A 88 -0.02 16.19 1.50
CA GLY A 88 -0.45 16.64 2.83
C GLY A 88 -1.78 17.40 2.83
N SER A 89 -2.58 17.26 1.77
CA SER A 89 -3.92 17.86 1.68
C SER A 89 -4.97 17.12 2.50
N ILE A 90 -4.72 15.86 2.86
CA ILE A 90 -5.52 15.07 3.80
C ILE A 90 -4.60 14.23 4.68
N PRO A 91 -5.00 13.91 5.93
CA PRO A 91 -4.23 12.99 6.76
C PRO A 91 -4.19 11.59 6.15
N CYS A 92 -3.05 10.91 6.34
CA CYS A 92 -2.91 9.50 5.94
C CYS A 92 -3.72 8.61 6.89
N PRO A 93 -4.63 7.75 6.39
CA PRO A 93 -5.37 6.83 7.25
C PRO A 93 -4.43 5.72 7.75
N SER A 94 -4.38 5.52 9.07
CA SER A 94 -3.70 4.38 9.67
C SER A 94 -4.64 3.17 9.75
N PRO A 95 -4.19 1.95 9.37
CA PRO A 95 -4.96 0.71 9.52
C PRO A 95 -5.06 0.28 10.98
N GLU A 96 -4.27 0.88 11.87
CA GLU A 96 -4.45 0.74 13.31
C GLU A 96 -5.69 1.53 13.74
N ARG A 97 -6.83 0.82 13.72
CA ARG A 97 -7.92 0.88 14.69
C ARG A 97 -8.20 2.26 15.30
N THR A 98 -9.30 2.87 14.86
CA THR A 98 -10.27 3.62 15.69
C THR A 98 -9.71 4.21 17.00
N GLU A 99 -9.28 5.47 16.96
CA GLU A 99 -9.25 6.33 18.13
C GLU A 99 -10.04 7.62 17.86
N ASN A 100 -11.34 7.52 18.19
CA ASN A 100 -12.08 8.52 18.98
C ASN A 100 -12.21 9.93 18.39
N THR A 101 -13.27 10.15 17.60
CA THR A 101 -13.98 11.43 17.68
C THR A 101 -14.74 11.45 19.00
N GLU A 102 -14.26 12.22 19.98
CA GLU A 102 -14.91 12.70 21.24
C GLU A 102 -13.74 13.02 22.20
N ASN A 103 -13.35 14.26 22.53
CA ASN A 103 -14.16 15.36 23.04
C ASN A 103 -13.49 16.72 22.76
N LYS A 104 -14.34 17.67 22.37
CA LYS A 104 -14.16 19.11 22.59
C LYS A 104 -14.35 19.36 24.10
N ASN A 105 -13.37 19.98 24.77
CA ASN A 105 -13.58 20.69 26.03
C ASN A 105 -13.46 22.19 25.75
#